data_AF-A0A2K2AJW1-F1
#
_entry.id   AF-A0A2K2AJW1-F1
#
_cell.length_a   1.000
_cell.length_b   1.000
_cell.length_c   1.000
_cell.angle_alpha   90.00
_cell.angle_beta   90.00
_cell.angle_gamma   90.00
#
_symmetry.space_group_name_H-M   'P 1'
#
loop_
_entity.id
_entity.type
_entity.pdbx_description
1 polymer ?
#
loop_
_entity_poly.entity_id
_entity_poly.type
_entity_poly.pdbx_seq_one_letter_code
_entity_poly.pdbx_strand_id
1 'polypeptide(L)'
;MVQGRPPAGAPNEVRMTVRVDTLDWTTPRVVTSKTGGEVKMEISVETAYRRSIESLIDWIHNEVNTGKTQVFFRTFSPVHFRGGDRKSRGSCHLEKLPDLSSVLDSPDIHFKIFFDVMSARRKDGHPSVYYLGSSIGPPSLHRQDCSHWYLPGVPDSWNELLYTLLLKWESVHAQNLTESSQATP
;
A
#
# COMPACT_ATOMS: atom_id res chain seq x y z
N MET A 1 11.68 -5.16 7.24
CA MET A 1 11.85 -5.11 5.77
C MET A 1 12.16 -6.52 5.30
N VAL A 2 11.35 -7.10 4.42
CA VAL A 2 11.65 -8.40 3.83
C VAL A 2 12.09 -8.14 2.39
N GLN A 3 13.34 -8.44 2.10
CA GLN A 3 13.86 -8.42 0.73
C GLN A 3 13.52 -9.78 0.11
N GLY A 4 12.56 -9.79 -0.82
CA GLY A 4 12.08 -11.00 -1.49
C GLY A 4 12.63 -11.10 -2.91
N ARG A 5 12.78 -12.34 -3.39
CA ARG A 5 12.95 -12.60 -4.83
C ARG A 5 11.64 -12.22 -5.55
N PRO A 6 11.72 -11.72 -6.80
CA PRO A 6 10.54 -11.43 -7.60
C PRO A 6 9.56 -12.62 -7.67
N PRO A 7 8.24 -12.38 -7.65
CA PRO A 7 7.25 -13.45 -7.81
C PRO A 7 7.36 -14.13 -9.19
N ALA A 8 6.91 -15.39 -9.26
CA ALA A 8 6.96 -16.16 -10.50
C ALA A 8 6.19 -15.45 -11.63
N GLY A 9 6.84 -15.24 -12.77
CA GLY A 9 6.30 -14.52 -13.92
C GLY A 9 6.66 -13.03 -14.00
N ALA A 10 7.43 -12.50 -13.03
CA ALA A 10 7.97 -11.15 -13.14
C ALA A 10 8.95 -11.03 -14.34
N PRO A 11 8.93 -9.90 -15.09
CA PRO A 11 9.89 -9.64 -16.15
C PRO A 11 11.34 -9.77 -15.68
N ASN A 12 12.24 -10.19 -16.58
CA ASN A 12 13.64 -10.46 -16.25
C ASN A 12 14.39 -9.22 -15.76
N GLU A 13 13.91 -8.00 -16.03
CA GLU A 13 14.48 -6.76 -15.50
C GLU A 13 14.18 -6.51 -14.02
N VAL A 14 13.16 -7.16 -13.44
CA VAL A 14 12.81 -7.00 -12.02
C VAL A 14 13.78 -7.82 -11.18
N ARG A 15 14.84 -7.18 -10.66
CA ARG A 15 15.89 -7.87 -9.91
C ARG A 15 15.59 -8.06 -8.42
N MET A 16 14.71 -7.22 -7.85
CA MET A 16 14.44 -7.21 -6.41
C MET A 16 13.09 -6.60 -6.11
N THR A 17 12.31 -7.25 -5.25
CA THR A 17 11.08 -6.69 -4.68
C THR A 17 11.30 -6.48 -3.18
N VAL A 18 11.33 -5.22 -2.73
CA VAL A 18 11.39 -4.90 -1.32
C VAL A 18 9.97 -4.74 -0.81
N ARG A 19 9.52 -5.69 0.00
CA ARG A 19 8.20 -5.65 0.62
C ARG A 19 8.39 -5.29 2.09
N VAL A 20 7.82 -4.18 2.52
CA VAL A 20 7.73 -3.85 3.95
C VAL A 20 6.55 -4.62 4.51
N ASP A 21 6.76 -5.92 4.75
CA ASP A 21 5.69 -6.85 5.17
C ASP A 21 5.34 -6.76 6.64
N THR A 22 6.28 -6.30 7.44
CA THR A 22 6.17 -6.28 8.89
C THR A 22 6.88 -5.04 9.41
N LEU A 23 6.10 -4.04 9.81
CA LEU A 23 6.40 -3.36 11.07
C LEU A 23 5.83 -4.25 12.17
N ASP A 24 6.65 -4.61 13.15
CA ASP A 24 6.19 -5.38 14.28
C ASP A 24 5.34 -4.49 15.20
N TRP A 25 4.02 -4.64 15.13
CA TRP A 25 3.01 -3.87 15.88
C TRP A 25 2.34 -4.72 16.97
N THR A 26 3.04 -5.66 17.58
CA THR A 26 2.44 -6.45 18.67
C THR A 26 2.70 -5.84 20.04
N THR A 27 1.89 -4.86 20.46
CA THR A 27 1.48 -4.79 21.87
C THR A 27 0.28 -3.86 22.10
N PRO A 28 -0.70 -4.22 22.98
CA PRO A 28 -1.89 -3.43 23.26
C PRO A 28 -1.64 -2.14 24.04
N ARG A 29 -0.44 -1.88 24.54
CA ARG A 29 -0.04 -0.63 25.21
C ARG A 29 1.46 -0.48 24.99
N VAL A 30 1.93 0.75 24.70
CA VAL A 30 3.36 1.13 24.70
C VAL A 30 4.09 0.80 23.39
N VAL A 31 4.30 1.83 22.53
CA VAL A 31 5.19 1.76 21.35
C VAL A 31 6.58 2.19 21.79
N THR A 32 7.56 1.29 21.70
CA THR A 32 8.93 1.57 22.17
C THR A 32 9.82 2.08 21.04
N SER A 33 10.65 3.10 21.33
CA SER A 33 11.74 3.53 20.43
C SER A 33 13.06 3.41 21.17
N LYS A 34 14.06 2.80 20.53
CA LYS A 34 15.43 2.75 21.06
C LYS A 34 16.30 3.76 20.31
N THR A 35 16.87 4.73 21.03
CA THR A 35 17.81 5.72 20.46
C THR A 35 19.01 5.80 21.39
N GLY A 36 20.23 5.55 20.88
CA GLY A 36 21.45 5.67 21.69
C GLY A 36 21.55 4.72 22.90
N GLY A 37 20.82 3.60 22.89
CA GLY A 37 20.81 2.63 23.99
C GLY A 37 19.67 2.80 24.98
N GLU A 38 19.00 3.95 25.03
CA GLU A 38 17.82 4.17 25.87
C GLU A 38 16.54 3.72 25.16
N VAL A 39 15.71 2.97 25.88
CA VAL A 39 14.38 2.53 25.43
C VAL A 39 13.34 3.50 25.96
N LYS A 40 12.79 4.33 25.08
CA LYS A 40 11.65 5.18 25.42
C LYS A 40 10.38 4.38 25.25
N MET A 41 9.69 4.13 26.37
CA MET A 41 8.54 3.23 26.39
C MET A 41 7.30 3.83 25.71
N GLU A 42 7.02 5.14 25.81
CA GLU A 42 5.82 5.71 25.21
C GLU A 42 6.13 6.71 24.09
N ILE A 43 5.92 6.28 22.84
CA ILE A 43 5.84 7.18 21.67
C ILE A 43 4.45 7.07 21.02
N SER A 44 3.96 8.15 20.43
CA SER A 44 2.69 8.13 19.68
C SER A 44 2.83 7.34 18.37
N VAL A 45 1.72 6.77 17.88
CA VAL A 45 1.67 6.09 16.58
C VAL A 45 2.17 6.99 15.45
N GLU A 46 1.81 8.26 15.47
CA GLU A 46 2.27 9.26 14.51
C GLU A 46 3.79 9.45 14.57
N THR A 47 4.36 9.55 15.79
CA THR A 47 5.81 9.69 15.96
C THR A 47 6.55 8.44 15.50
N ALA A 48 6.02 7.26 15.83
CA ALA A 48 6.58 6.00 15.38
C ALA A 48 6.56 5.87 13.85
N TYR A 49 5.43 6.22 13.23
CA TYR A 49 5.27 6.18 11.78
C TYR A 49 6.23 7.13 11.08
N ARG A 50 6.28 8.40 11.54
CA ARG A 50 7.20 9.41 11.02
C ARG A 50 8.66 8.95 11.09
N ARG A 51 9.12 8.50 12.26
CA ARG A 51 10.49 7.98 12.42
C ARG A 51 10.77 6.80 11.50
N SER A 52 9.80 5.91 11.33
CA SER A 52 9.95 4.75 10.44
C SER A 52 10.12 5.16 8.98
N ILE A 53 9.38 6.18 8.54
CA ILE A 53 9.46 6.70 7.17
C ILE A 53 10.74 7.52 6.97
N GLU A 54 11.12 8.35 7.92
CA GLU A 54 12.38 9.11 7.90
C GLU A 54 13.58 8.15 7.74
N SER A 55 13.68 7.12 8.59
CA SER A 55 14.74 6.11 8.50
C SER A 55 14.76 5.37 7.16
N LEU A 56 13.57 5.11 6.59
CA LEU A 56 13.46 4.47 5.27
C LEU A 56 13.96 5.39 4.15
N ILE A 57 13.58 6.66 4.18
CA ILE A 57 14.00 7.66 3.21
C ILE A 57 15.51 7.85 3.28
N ASP A 58 16.08 7.96 4.48
CA ASP A 58 17.53 8.06 4.69
C ASP A 58 18.27 6.85 4.11
N TRP A 59 17.76 5.64 4.34
CA TRP A 59 18.34 4.43 3.75
C TRP A 59 18.27 4.45 2.22
N ILE A 60 17.15 4.88 1.63
CA ILE A 60 17.02 5.00 0.17
C ILE A 60 18.05 5.96 -0.40
N HIS A 61 18.22 7.13 0.22
CA HIS A 61 19.18 8.13 -0.24
C HIS A 61 20.63 7.62 -0.19
N ASN A 62 20.97 6.80 0.81
CA ASN A 62 22.34 6.34 1.01
C ASN A 62 22.68 5.06 0.22
N GLU A 63 21.71 4.15 0.05
CA GLU A 63 21.98 2.79 -0.45
C GLU A 63 21.40 2.51 -1.85
N VAL A 64 20.43 3.31 -2.32
CA VAL A 64 19.74 3.06 -3.59
C VAL A 64 20.27 3.98 -4.69
N ASN A 65 20.82 3.39 -5.76
CA ASN A 65 21.13 4.13 -6.98
C ASN A 65 19.85 4.47 -7.75
N THR A 66 19.33 5.68 -7.54
CA THR A 66 18.10 6.19 -8.17
C THR A 66 18.24 6.48 -9.67
N GLY A 67 19.46 6.54 -10.21
CA GLY A 67 19.70 6.61 -11.65
C GLY A 67 19.51 5.26 -12.37
N LYS A 68 19.44 4.16 -11.62
CA LYS A 68 19.18 2.81 -12.16
C LYS A 68 17.93 2.15 -11.58
N THR A 69 17.37 2.73 -10.51
CA THR A 69 16.31 2.12 -9.71
C THR A 69 15.20 3.13 -9.48
N GLN A 70 14.00 2.82 -9.94
CA GLN A 70 12.81 3.58 -9.58
C GLN A 70 12.22 3.04 -8.27
N VAL A 71 11.97 3.94 -7.32
CA VAL A 71 11.31 3.60 -6.05
C VAL A 71 9.85 4.04 -6.12
N PHE A 72 8.96 3.17 -5.63
CA PHE A 72 7.53 3.44 -5.53
C PHE A 72 7.06 3.21 -4.09
N PHE A 73 6.19 4.10 -3.61
CA PHE A 73 5.51 3.94 -2.34
C PHE A 73 4.03 3.68 -2.58
N ARG A 74 3.53 2.60 -1.97
CA ARG A 74 2.09 2.36 -1.87
C ARG A 74 1.59 2.99 -0.58
N THR A 75 0.54 3.79 -0.68
CA THR A 75 -0.10 4.40 0.48
C THR A 75 -0.95 3.39 1.26
N PHE A 76 -1.53 3.82 2.38
CA PHE A 76 -2.34 2.93 3.21
C PHE A 76 -3.53 2.34 2.42
N SER A 77 -3.95 1.14 2.80
CA SER A 77 -5.17 0.51 2.27
C SER A 77 -6.33 0.84 3.20
N PRO A 78 -7.47 1.37 2.69
CA PRO A 78 -8.63 1.65 3.53
C PRO A 78 -9.27 0.36 4.04
N VAL A 79 -10.00 0.50 5.14
CA VAL A 79 -10.75 -0.55 5.82
C VAL A 79 -12.18 -0.05 5.98
N HIS A 80 -13.18 -0.84 5.58
CA HIS A 80 -14.57 -0.39 5.51
C HIS A 80 -15.47 -1.13 6.51
N PHE A 81 -15.48 -0.70 7.77
CA PHE A 81 -16.49 -1.19 8.73
C PHE A 81 -17.67 -0.21 8.82
N ARG A 82 -18.91 -0.73 8.74
CA ARG A 82 -20.15 0.03 8.95
C ARG A 82 -20.78 -0.29 10.30
N GLY A 83 -21.24 0.73 11.01
CA GLY A 83 -21.88 0.58 12.33
C GLY A 83 -20.91 0.45 13.50
N GLY A 84 -19.63 0.77 13.27
CA GLY A 84 -18.56 0.63 14.26
C GLY A 84 -17.25 0.19 13.60
N ASP A 85 -16.15 0.17 14.34
CA ASP A 85 -14.94 -0.57 13.99
C ASP A 85 -15.11 -2.08 14.29
N ARG A 86 -14.06 -2.87 14.05
CA ARG A 86 -14.07 -4.31 14.40
C ARG A 86 -14.43 -4.58 15.87
N LYS A 87 -14.03 -3.70 16.80
CA LYS A 87 -14.27 -3.85 18.24
C LYS A 87 -15.72 -3.54 18.62
N SER A 88 -16.37 -2.65 17.87
CA SER A 88 -17.77 -2.25 18.03
C SER A 88 -18.72 -2.98 17.07
N ARG A 89 -18.29 -4.15 16.55
CA ARG A 89 -19.09 -5.04 15.68
C ARG A 89 -19.51 -4.42 14.35
N GLY A 90 -18.67 -3.55 13.78
CA GLY A 90 -18.88 -3.06 12.43
C GLY A 90 -18.83 -4.17 11.38
N SER A 91 -19.46 -3.96 10.23
CA SER A 91 -19.60 -4.96 9.16
C SER A 91 -19.51 -4.37 7.75
N CYS A 92 -19.21 -5.21 6.75
CA CYS A 92 -19.16 -4.82 5.32
C CYS A 92 -19.93 -5.76 4.38
N HIS A 93 -20.48 -6.88 4.87
CA HIS A 93 -21.15 -7.89 4.03
C HIS A 93 -22.38 -7.39 3.22
N LEU A 94 -22.92 -6.22 3.58
CA LEU A 94 -24.05 -5.59 2.89
C LEU A 94 -23.60 -4.58 1.81
N GLU A 95 -22.32 -4.21 1.79
CA GLU A 95 -21.76 -3.29 0.81
C GLU A 95 -21.45 -4.09 -0.46
N LYS A 96 -22.33 -3.98 -1.46
CA LYS A 96 -22.21 -4.71 -2.75
C LYS A 96 -21.93 -3.78 -3.93
N LEU A 97 -21.98 -2.48 -3.70
CA LEU A 97 -21.75 -1.45 -4.70
C LEU A 97 -20.71 -0.46 -4.17
N PRO A 98 -19.94 0.17 -5.06
CA PRO A 98 -19.07 1.25 -4.67
C PRO A 98 -19.88 2.45 -4.15
N ASP A 99 -19.25 3.27 -3.33
CA ASP A 99 -19.82 4.53 -2.87
C ASP A 99 -19.84 5.55 -4.02
N LEU A 100 -21.05 5.90 -4.47
CA LEU A 100 -21.32 6.81 -5.59
C LEU A 100 -21.51 8.27 -5.18
N SER A 101 -21.29 8.62 -3.91
CA SER A 101 -21.39 10.01 -3.44
C SER A 101 -20.48 10.98 -4.24
N SER A 102 -20.84 12.25 -4.36
CA SER A 102 -20.04 13.21 -5.14
C SER A 102 -18.64 13.43 -4.53
N VAL A 103 -17.64 13.66 -5.38
CA VAL A 103 -16.28 14.03 -4.94
C VAL A 103 -16.35 15.48 -4.46
N LEU A 104 -16.13 15.73 -3.16
CA LEU A 104 -16.05 17.09 -2.64
C LEU A 104 -14.80 17.80 -3.20
N ASP A 105 -14.99 19.02 -3.68
CA ASP A 105 -13.97 19.91 -4.22
C ASP A 105 -12.86 20.17 -3.19
N SER A 106 -11.63 19.73 -3.51
CA SER A 106 -10.44 19.96 -2.69
C SER A 106 -9.23 20.21 -3.60
N PRO A 107 -8.33 21.14 -3.26
CA PRO A 107 -7.25 21.58 -4.13
C PRO A 107 -6.14 20.54 -4.36
N ASP A 108 -6.02 19.52 -3.51
CA ASP A 108 -5.04 18.43 -3.69
C ASP A 108 -5.66 17.22 -4.41
N ILE A 109 -6.14 17.50 -5.62
CA ILE A 109 -7.15 16.69 -6.30
C ILE A 109 -6.60 15.34 -6.80
N HIS A 110 -5.34 15.26 -7.25
CA HIS A 110 -4.86 14.08 -7.97
C HIS A 110 -4.72 12.85 -7.07
N PHE A 111 -3.99 12.98 -5.95
CA PHE A 111 -3.81 11.88 -5.02
C PHE A 111 -5.11 11.52 -4.32
N LYS A 112 -5.87 12.54 -3.89
CA LYS A 112 -7.14 12.35 -3.20
C LYS A 112 -8.18 11.70 -4.10
N ILE A 113 -8.33 12.15 -5.35
CA ILE A 113 -9.24 11.50 -6.32
C ILE A 113 -8.81 10.07 -6.57
N PHE A 114 -7.53 9.83 -6.84
CA PHE A 114 -7.06 8.48 -7.13
C PHE A 114 -7.36 7.55 -5.95
N PHE A 115 -6.98 7.94 -4.74
CA PHE A 115 -7.23 7.16 -3.54
C PHE A 115 -8.72 6.94 -3.28
N ASP A 116 -9.52 8.01 -3.39
CA ASP A 116 -10.97 7.97 -3.15
C ASP A 116 -11.66 7.02 -4.15
N VAL A 117 -11.42 7.21 -5.44
CA VAL A 117 -12.06 6.45 -6.52
C VAL A 117 -11.61 5.00 -6.52
N MET A 118 -10.31 4.75 -6.38
CA MET A 118 -9.75 3.41 -6.57
C MET A 118 -9.89 2.54 -5.33
N SER A 119 -9.94 3.14 -4.13
CA SER A 119 -9.86 2.39 -2.87
C SER A 119 -10.96 2.77 -1.89
N ALA A 120 -11.07 4.05 -1.49
CA ALA A 120 -11.94 4.45 -0.37
C ALA A 120 -13.44 4.27 -0.66
N ARG A 121 -13.83 4.35 -1.93
CA ARG A 121 -15.21 4.13 -2.36
C ARG A 121 -15.53 2.66 -2.60
N ARG A 122 -14.52 1.79 -2.70
CA ARG A 122 -14.68 0.38 -3.06
C ARG A 122 -15.06 -0.48 -1.87
N LYS A 123 -16.10 -0.09 -1.14
CA LYS A 123 -16.61 -0.86 0.02
C LYS A 123 -17.06 -2.27 -0.39
N ASP A 124 -17.44 -2.43 -1.66
CA ASP A 124 -17.81 -3.67 -2.34
C ASP A 124 -16.66 -4.66 -2.55
N GLY A 125 -15.40 -4.19 -2.45
CA GLY A 125 -14.23 -4.98 -2.81
C GLY A 125 -13.74 -5.95 -1.74
N HIS A 126 -14.38 -6.01 -0.56
CA HIS A 126 -13.91 -6.81 0.58
C HIS A 126 -14.53 -8.22 0.62
N PRO A 127 -13.77 -9.26 1.02
CA PRO A 127 -14.29 -10.61 1.23
C PRO A 127 -15.42 -10.70 2.25
N SER A 128 -15.39 -9.83 3.27
CA SER A 128 -16.36 -9.79 4.33
C SER A 128 -16.52 -11.16 5.01
N VAL A 129 -17.69 -11.78 4.93
CA VAL A 129 -17.93 -13.13 5.47
C VAL A 129 -17.28 -14.22 4.63
N TYR A 130 -16.94 -13.99 3.37
CA TYR A 130 -16.47 -15.05 2.49
C TYR A 130 -14.95 -15.26 2.51
N TYR A 131 -14.24 -14.66 3.48
CA TYR A 131 -12.77 -14.69 3.56
C TYR A 131 -12.16 -16.10 3.71
N LEU A 132 -12.94 -17.09 4.15
CA LEU A 132 -12.52 -18.50 4.25
C LEU A 132 -12.70 -19.29 2.96
N GLY A 133 -13.33 -18.71 1.93
CA GLY A 133 -13.68 -19.40 0.70
C GLY A 133 -14.85 -20.37 0.84
N SER A 134 -15.38 -20.82 -0.29
CA SER A 134 -16.59 -21.65 -0.36
C SER A 134 -16.45 -23.04 0.26
N SER A 135 -15.23 -23.52 0.51
CA SER A 135 -14.95 -24.85 1.04
C SER A 135 -15.20 -25.01 2.54
N ILE A 136 -15.25 -23.92 3.31
CA ILE A 136 -15.37 -23.94 4.78
C ILE A 136 -16.75 -23.44 5.25
N GLY A 137 -17.60 -23.00 4.31
CA GLY A 137 -18.91 -22.40 4.61
C GLY A 137 -18.79 -20.99 5.19
N PRO A 138 -19.92 -20.26 5.32
CA PRO A 138 -19.89 -18.89 5.81
C PRO A 138 -19.54 -18.86 7.32
N PRO A 139 -18.45 -18.19 7.73
CA PRO A 139 -18.12 -17.91 9.12
C PRO A 139 -19.18 -17.01 9.78
N SER A 140 -19.11 -16.90 11.10
CA SER A 140 -20.06 -16.07 11.85
C SER A 140 -20.09 -14.63 11.34
N LEU A 141 -21.29 -14.03 11.34
CA LEU A 141 -21.47 -12.62 10.97
C LEU A 141 -20.67 -11.65 11.86
N HIS A 142 -20.18 -12.11 13.01
CA HIS A 142 -19.31 -11.35 13.90
C HIS A 142 -17.83 -11.35 13.49
N ARG A 143 -17.44 -12.17 12.51
CA ARG A 143 -16.07 -12.28 12.02
C ARG A 143 -16.05 -12.03 10.51
N GLN A 144 -15.85 -10.77 10.15
CA GLN A 144 -15.77 -10.30 8.77
C GLN A 144 -14.38 -9.76 8.47
N ASP A 145 -13.92 -9.99 7.25
CA ASP A 145 -12.73 -9.36 6.70
C ASP A 145 -13.12 -8.14 5.86
N CYS A 146 -13.03 -6.96 6.47
CA CYS A 146 -13.27 -5.68 5.81
C CYS A 146 -11.96 -4.92 5.54
N SER A 147 -10.82 -5.63 5.54
CA SER A 147 -9.47 -5.08 5.42
C SER A 147 -8.71 -5.61 4.20
N HIS A 148 -8.92 -6.88 3.86
CA HIS A 148 -8.36 -7.48 2.65
C HIS A 148 -9.30 -7.30 1.46
N TRP A 149 -8.79 -7.50 0.25
CA TRP A 149 -9.53 -7.30 -0.98
C TRP A 149 -9.75 -8.64 -1.68
N TYR A 150 -10.91 -8.79 -2.33
CA TYR A 150 -11.12 -9.84 -3.30
C TYR A 150 -10.16 -9.69 -4.49
N LEU A 151 -9.86 -10.83 -5.11
CA LEU A 151 -9.23 -10.91 -6.42
C LEU A 151 -10.16 -11.69 -7.37
N PRO A 152 -10.40 -11.21 -8.60
CA PRO A 152 -9.98 -9.91 -9.10
C PRO A 152 -10.67 -8.73 -8.38
N GLY A 153 -10.03 -7.56 -8.33
CA GLY A 153 -10.55 -6.40 -7.59
C GLY A 153 -9.61 -5.19 -7.52
N VAL A 154 -9.76 -4.40 -6.46
CA VAL A 154 -9.00 -3.15 -6.24
C VAL A 154 -7.47 -3.29 -6.38
N PRO A 155 -6.83 -4.37 -5.88
CA PRO A 155 -5.39 -4.55 -6.07
C PRO A 155 -4.96 -4.63 -7.54
N ASP A 156 -5.82 -5.12 -8.44
CA ASP A 156 -5.50 -5.20 -9.87
C ASP A 156 -5.39 -3.79 -10.45
N SER A 157 -6.32 -2.90 -10.09
CA SER A 157 -6.30 -1.50 -10.54
C SER A 157 -5.11 -0.70 -9.97
N TRP A 158 -4.63 -1.05 -8.77
CA TRP A 158 -3.36 -0.50 -8.25
C TRP A 158 -2.16 -0.99 -9.06
N ASN A 159 -2.16 -2.27 -9.44
CA ASN A 159 -1.09 -2.86 -10.25
C ASN A 159 -1.07 -2.27 -11.67
N GLU A 160 -2.23 -1.97 -12.26
CA GLU A 160 -2.32 -1.28 -13.55
C GLU A 160 -1.71 0.14 -13.48
N LEU A 161 -1.97 0.90 -12.40
CA LEU A 161 -1.31 2.19 -12.20
C LEU A 161 0.21 2.02 -12.07
N LEU A 162 0.66 1.09 -11.22
CA LEU A 162 2.08 0.82 -11.02
C LEU A 162 2.75 0.46 -12.35
N TYR A 163 2.14 -0.41 -13.14
CA TYR A 163 2.62 -0.81 -14.45
C TYR A 163 2.73 0.38 -15.41
N THR A 164 1.71 1.26 -15.42
CA THR A 164 1.73 2.49 -16.24
C THR A 164 2.89 3.40 -15.84
N LEU A 165 3.16 3.55 -14.54
CA LEU A 165 4.26 4.38 -14.04
C LEU A 165 5.63 3.77 -14.39
N LEU A 166 5.76 2.45 -14.35
CA LEU A 166 6.96 1.74 -14.77
C LEU A 166 7.24 1.96 -16.26
N LEU A 167 6.24 1.77 -17.12
CA LEU A 167 6.39 2.01 -18.56
C LEU A 167 6.77 3.46 -18.89
N LYS A 168 6.16 4.42 -18.18
CA LYS A 168 6.51 5.84 -18.33
C LYS A 168 7.97 6.11 -17.95
N TRP A 169 8.44 5.51 -16.86
CA TRP A 169 9.83 5.64 -16.42
C TRP A 169 10.82 5.07 -17.44
N GLU A 170 10.54 3.88 -17.97
CA GLU A 170 11.37 3.24 -19.00
C GLU A 170 11.45 4.09 -20.27
N SER A 171 10.32 4.64 -20.73
CA SER A 171 10.28 5.54 -21.89
C SER A 171 11.17 6.77 -21.71
N VAL A 172 11.11 7.42 -20.53
CA VAL A 172 11.94 8.60 -20.24
C VAL A 172 13.42 8.22 -20.13
N HIS A 173 13.74 7.08 -19.52
CA HIS A 173 15.13 6.61 -19.42
C HIS A 173 15.72 6.28 -20.79
N ALA A 174 14.95 5.65 -21.67
CA ALA A 174 15.37 5.37 -23.04
C ALA A 174 15.67 6.66 -23.82
N GLN A 175 14.80 7.69 -23.69
CA GLN A 175 14.99 9.00 -24.33
C GLN A 175 16.27 9.71 -23.85
N ASN A 176 16.49 9.75 -22.53
CA ASN A 176 17.69 10.38 -21.95
C ASN A 176 18.99 9.69 -22.39
N LEU A 177 18.97 8.36 -22.53
CA LEU A 177 20.12 7.60 -23.03
C LEU A 177 20.41 7.92 -24.51
N THR A 178 19.37 8.06 -25.34
CA THR A 178 19.54 8.44 -26.75
C THR A 178 20.09 9.85 -26.91
N GLU A 179 19.60 10.84 -26.15
CA GLU A 179 20.09 12.21 -26.20
C GLU A 179 21.54 12.34 -25.69
N SER A 180 21.88 11.62 -24.60
CA SER A 180 23.24 11.59 -24.07
C SER A 180 24.25 10.98 -25.06
N SER A 181 23.82 10.01 -25.89
CA SER A 181 24.68 9.39 -26.91
C SER A 181 24.92 10.28 -28.13
N GLN A 182 24.06 11.27 -28.36
CA GLN A 182 24.16 12.23 -29.47
C GLN A 182 24.89 13.52 -29.08
N ALA A 183 25.13 13.75 -27.78
CA ALA A 183 25.74 14.97 -27.24
C ALA A 183 27.28 14.89 -27.06
N THR A 184 27.91 13.75 -27.34
CA THR A 184 29.38 13.62 -27.36
C THR A 184 29.93 13.87 -28.77
N PRO A 185 30.76 14.91 -28.99
CA PRO A 185 31.42 15.17 -30.27
C PRO A 185 32.53 14.16 -30.60
#